data_AF-A0A0F9NLZ5-F1
#
_entry.id   AF-A0A0F9NLZ5-F1
#
_cell.length_a   1.000
_cell.length_b   1.000
_cell.length_c   1.000
_cell.angle_alpha   90.00
_cell.angle_beta   90.00
_cell.angle_gamma   90.00
#
_symmetry.space_group_name_H-M   'P 1'
#
loop_
_entity.id
_entity.type
_entity.pdbx_description
1 polymer ?
#
loop_
_entity_poly.entity_id
_entity_poly.type
_entity_poly.pdbx_seq_one_letter_code
_entity_poly.pdbx_strand_id
1 'polypeptide(L)'
;MKFLKFKRHVVSRIKQLRENLKLTQQDLAQKVGISRQTIYYLERGTYNPSITLSLKIAEVFNKPTDEIFYLEPVIKSYVDNTSTGKIRKALNKLNMEFDELMNLTDMSDNELTNTYTEEICRQISKVLGTKFEDLFLIK
;
A
#
# COMPACT_ATOMS: atom_id res chain seq x y z
N MET A 1 11.41 24.38 5.39
CA MET A 1 11.14 23.79 4.06
C MET A 1 10.08 22.72 4.27
N LYS A 2 8.95 22.76 3.57
CA LYS A 2 7.89 21.75 3.73
C LYS A 2 8.39 20.43 3.13
N PHE A 3 8.31 19.34 3.89
CA PHE A 3 8.71 18.02 3.44
C PHE A 3 7.48 17.17 3.13
N LEU A 4 7.34 16.73 1.89
CA LEU A 4 6.20 15.95 1.43
C LEU A 4 6.48 14.46 1.58
N LYS A 5 5.52 13.70 2.11
CA LYS A 5 5.63 12.24 2.26
C LYS A 5 4.41 11.53 1.74
N PHE A 6 4.58 10.30 1.28
CA PHE A 6 3.45 9.42 1.05
C PHE A 6 2.85 8.96 2.38
N LYS A 7 1.52 8.92 2.46
CA LYS A 7 0.84 8.08 3.44
C LYS A 7 1.06 6.64 3.01
N ARG A 8 1.50 5.80 3.94
CA ARG A 8 1.78 4.38 3.69
C ARG A 8 0.90 3.50 4.55
N HIS A 9 0.61 2.32 4.06
CA HIS A 9 -0.10 1.27 4.80
C HIS A 9 0.69 -0.03 4.74
N VAL A 10 0.40 -0.93 5.69
CA VAL A 10 1.03 -2.25 5.74
C VAL A 10 0.35 -3.16 4.72
N VAL A 11 1.14 -3.70 3.80
CA VAL A 11 0.75 -4.72 2.84
C VAL A 11 1.32 -6.06 3.28
N SER A 12 0.59 -7.14 2.99
CA SER A 12 0.91 -8.49 3.44
C SER A 12 1.07 -9.44 2.26
N ARG A 13 2.14 -10.25 2.28
CA ARG A 13 2.35 -11.38 1.35
C ARG A 13 1.81 -12.71 1.87
N ILE A 14 1.08 -12.71 2.99
CA ILE A 14 0.60 -13.94 3.64
C ILE A 14 -0.13 -14.84 2.67
N LYS A 15 -1.04 -14.31 1.85
CA LYS A 15 -1.83 -15.11 0.91
C LYS A 15 -0.92 -15.90 -0.04
N GLN A 16 0.02 -15.21 -0.68
CA GLN A 16 0.97 -15.81 -1.61
C GLN A 16 1.84 -16.86 -0.92
N LEU A 17 2.41 -16.54 0.25
CA LEU A 17 3.26 -17.46 1.00
C LEU A 17 2.50 -18.70 1.48
N ARG A 18 1.26 -18.51 1.93
CA ARG A 18 0.36 -19.58 2.36
C ARG A 18 0.02 -20.53 1.20
N GLU A 19 -0.31 -19.98 0.03
CA GLU A 19 -0.64 -20.75 -1.17
C GLU A 19 0.57 -21.53 -1.70
N ASN A 20 1.78 -20.96 -1.63
CA ASN A 20 3.02 -21.67 -1.97
C ASN A 20 3.27 -22.88 -1.07
N LEU A 21 2.86 -22.82 0.20
CA LEU A 21 2.90 -23.92 1.15
C LEU A 21 1.65 -24.84 1.10
N LYS A 22 0.72 -24.59 0.17
CA LYS A 22 -0.56 -25.31 0.04
C LYS A 22 -1.41 -25.32 1.32
N LEU A 23 -1.30 -24.28 2.13
CA LEU A 23 -2.08 -24.14 3.37
C LEU A 23 -3.41 -23.43 3.09
N THR A 24 -4.48 -23.79 3.79
CA THR A 24 -5.69 -22.97 3.86
C THR A 24 -5.54 -21.87 4.91
N GLN A 25 -6.40 -20.84 4.89
CA GLN A 25 -6.40 -19.81 5.94
C GLN A 25 -6.57 -20.42 7.34
N GLN A 26 -7.33 -21.50 7.44
CA GLN A 26 -7.55 -22.23 8.69
C GLN A 26 -6.27 -22.93 9.16
N ASP A 27 -5.52 -23.56 8.25
CA ASP A 27 -4.27 -24.26 8.59
C ASP A 27 -3.21 -23.28 9.10
N LEU A 28 -3.07 -22.13 8.44
CA LEU A 28 -2.15 -21.08 8.89
C LEU A 28 -2.58 -20.53 10.26
N ALA A 29 -3.87 -20.29 10.46
CA ALA A 29 -4.40 -19.81 11.73
C ALA A 29 -4.09 -20.77 12.88
N GLN A 30 -4.22 -22.08 12.66
CA GLN A 30 -3.86 -23.11 13.63
C GLN A 30 -2.35 -23.12 13.93
N LYS A 31 -1.50 -23.03 12.91
CA LYS A 31 -0.03 -22.99 13.08
C LYS A 31 0.43 -21.77 13.89
N VAL A 32 -0.21 -20.62 13.71
CA VAL A 32 0.13 -19.37 14.40
C VAL A 32 -0.54 -19.27 15.79
N GLY A 33 -1.64 -20.01 16.01
CA GLY A 33 -2.44 -19.96 17.23
C GLY A 33 -3.39 -18.76 17.29
N ILE A 34 -4.02 -18.41 16.17
CA ILE A 34 -4.96 -17.28 16.05
C ILE A 34 -6.25 -17.71 15.33
N SER A 35 -7.22 -16.80 15.22
CA SER A 35 -8.45 -17.06 14.47
C SER A 35 -8.22 -17.01 12.96
N ARG A 36 -9.00 -17.79 12.19
CA ARG A 36 -9.04 -17.69 10.71
C ARG A 36 -9.38 -16.29 10.24
N GLN A 37 -10.23 -15.58 10.99
CA GLN A 37 -10.67 -14.23 10.69
C GLN A 37 -9.51 -13.22 10.79
N THR A 38 -8.59 -13.43 11.74
CA THR A 38 -7.34 -12.67 11.82
C THR A 38 -6.50 -12.86 10.56
N ILE A 39 -6.34 -14.10 10.07
CA ILE A 39 -5.65 -14.37 8.79
C ILE A 39 -6.36 -13.67 7.62
N TYR A 40 -7.68 -13.70 7.56
CA TYR A 40 -8.46 -12.99 6.53
C TYR A 40 -8.15 -11.49 6.50
N TYR A 41 -8.16 -10.81 7.66
CA TYR A 41 -7.87 -9.38 7.71
C TYR A 41 -6.41 -9.06 7.40
N LEU A 42 -5.48 -9.92 7.81
CA LEU A 42 -4.06 -9.78 7.48
C LEU A 42 -3.83 -9.93 5.97
N GLU A 43 -4.46 -10.89 5.31
CA GLU A 43 -4.35 -11.06 3.84
C GLU A 43 -4.93 -9.88 3.06
N ARG A 44 -5.91 -9.17 3.62
CA ARG A 44 -6.49 -7.97 3.01
C ARG A 44 -5.73 -6.67 3.33
N GLY A 45 -4.71 -6.72 4.19
CA GLY A 45 -4.00 -5.51 4.65
C GLY A 45 -4.87 -4.55 5.49
N THR A 46 -6.04 -5.00 5.97
CA THR A 46 -6.96 -4.17 6.76
C THR A 46 -6.68 -4.22 8.26
N TYR A 47 -5.68 -5.00 8.67
CA TYR A 47 -5.27 -5.15 10.06
C TYR A 47 -3.75 -5.02 10.16
N ASN A 48 -3.30 -4.09 10.99
CA ASN A 48 -1.89 -3.95 11.30
C ASN A 48 -1.51 -4.95 12.41
N PRO A 49 -0.73 -6.01 12.11
CA PRO A 49 -0.33 -6.97 13.12
C PRO A 49 0.53 -6.31 14.20
N SER A 50 0.45 -6.83 15.42
CA SER A 50 1.47 -6.52 16.43
C SER A 50 2.83 -7.10 16.02
N ILE A 51 3.91 -6.58 16.60
CA ILE A 51 5.26 -7.14 16.41
C ILE A 51 5.27 -8.63 16.78
N THR A 52 4.67 -9.00 17.91
CA THR A 52 4.56 -10.39 18.37
C THR A 52 3.88 -11.28 17.33
N LEU A 53 2.76 -10.85 16.75
CA LEU A 53 2.06 -11.63 15.73
C LEU A 53 2.87 -11.73 14.44
N SER A 54 3.54 -10.64 14.05
CA SER A 54 4.41 -10.63 12.86
C SER A 54 5.55 -11.63 13.00
N LEU A 55 6.18 -11.71 14.17
CA LEU A 55 7.26 -12.67 14.45
C LEU A 55 6.77 -14.12 14.44
N LYS A 56 5.61 -14.43 15.03
CA LYS A 56 5.02 -15.79 14.97
C LYS A 56 4.73 -16.22 13.53
N ILE A 57 4.24 -15.30 12.70
CA ILE A 57 3.97 -15.58 11.29
C ILE A 57 5.28 -15.79 10.52
N ALA A 58 6.32 -15.01 10.83
CA ALA A 58 7.67 -15.16 10.29
C ALA A 58 8.27 -16.54 10.57
N GLU A 59 8.09 -17.07 11.77
CA GLU A 59 8.52 -18.43 12.13
C GLU A 59 7.83 -19.50 11.27
N VAL A 60 6.51 -19.40 11.06
CA VAL A 60 5.75 -20.37 10.24
C VAL A 60 6.22 -20.38 8.79
N PHE A 61 6.56 -19.22 8.23
CA PHE A 61 7.05 -19.12 6.85
C PHE A 61 8.56 -19.29 6.71
N ASN A 62 9.31 -19.36 7.81
CA ASN A 62 10.77 -19.32 7.84
C ASN A 62 11.33 -18.16 7.00
N LYS A 63 10.80 -16.96 7.24
CA LYS A 63 11.12 -15.74 6.49
C LYS A 63 11.21 -14.54 7.42
N PRO A 64 12.05 -13.54 7.11
CA PRO A 64 12.08 -12.31 7.89
C PRO A 64 10.77 -11.52 7.72
N THR A 65 10.44 -10.69 8.70
CA THR A 65 9.14 -10.00 8.75
C THR A 65 8.93 -9.01 7.61
N ASP A 66 9.99 -8.41 7.08
CA ASP A 66 9.98 -7.48 5.95
C ASP A 66 9.74 -8.16 4.60
N GLU A 67 10.04 -9.46 4.47
CA GLU A 67 9.61 -10.27 3.33
C GLU A 67 8.11 -10.60 3.35
N ILE A 68 7.46 -10.49 4.52
CA ILE A 68 6.05 -10.83 4.73
C ILE A 68 5.18 -9.59 4.75
N PHE A 69 5.63 -8.55 5.42
CA PHE A 69 4.93 -7.29 5.62
C PHE A 69 5.81 -6.12 5.23
N TYR A 70 5.29 -5.23 4.40
CA TYR A 70 6.02 -4.07 3.91
C TYR A 70 5.11 -2.85 3.79
N LEU A 71 5.70 -1.66 3.75
CA LEU A 71 4.96 -0.41 3.65
C LEU A 71 4.85 0.03 2.18
N GLU A 72 3.62 0.20 1.71
CA GLU A 72 3.34 0.67 0.35
C GLU A 72 2.60 2.02 0.39
N PRO A 73 2.89 2.95 -0.54
CA PRO A 73 2.13 4.18 -0.70
C PRO A 73 0.65 3.89 -0.92
N VAL A 74 -0.22 4.52 -0.12
CA VAL A 74 -1.68 4.36 -0.21
C VAL A 74 -2.17 4.71 -1.61
N ILE A 75 -1.57 5.74 -2.24
CA ILE A 75 -1.90 6.18 -3.60
C ILE A 75 -1.90 5.06 -4.64
N LYS A 76 -1.03 4.05 -4.50
CA LYS A 76 -0.96 2.93 -5.44
C LYS A 76 -2.27 2.16 -5.51
N SER A 77 -2.87 1.86 -4.35
CA SER A 77 -4.19 1.24 -4.29
C SER A 77 -5.30 2.09 -4.93
N TYR A 78 -5.22 3.43 -4.85
CA TYR A 78 -6.20 4.30 -5.49
C TYR A 78 -6.04 4.30 -7.01
N VAL A 79 -4.81 4.29 -7.50
CA VAL A 79 -4.50 4.19 -8.93
C VAL A 79 -4.98 2.86 -9.48
N ASP A 80 -4.64 1.74 -8.83
CA ASP A 80 -5.00 0.38 -9.27
C ASP A 80 -6.52 0.15 -9.31
N ASN A 81 -7.27 0.74 -8.37
CA ASN A 81 -8.73 0.59 -8.29
C ASN A 81 -9.50 1.62 -9.12
N THR A 82 -8.83 2.59 -9.75
CA THR A 82 -9.49 3.61 -10.58
C THR A 82 -9.40 3.24 -12.06
N SER A 83 -10.54 3.26 -12.76
CA SER A 83 -10.56 2.97 -14.20
C SER A 83 -9.61 3.88 -14.98
N THR A 84 -8.71 3.29 -15.77
CA THR A 84 -7.70 3.99 -16.56
C THR A 84 -8.29 5.11 -17.43
N GLY A 85 -9.49 4.92 -17.99
CA GLY A 85 -10.17 5.95 -18.78
C GLY A 85 -10.58 7.18 -17.96
N LYS A 86 -11.00 6.98 -16.70
CA LYS A 86 -11.30 8.08 -15.78
C LYS A 86 -10.04 8.84 -15.38
N ILE A 87 -8.96 8.11 -15.07
CA ILE A 87 -7.66 8.69 -14.73
C ILE A 87 -7.17 9.56 -15.89
N ARG A 88 -7.05 9.00 -17.11
CA ARG A 88 -6.55 9.72 -18.29
C ARG A 88 -7.34 10.99 -18.59
N LYS A 89 -8.68 10.92 -18.57
CA LYS A 89 -9.53 12.10 -18.80
C LYS A 89 -9.30 13.20 -17.77
N ALA A 90 -9.03 12.82 -16.52
CA ALA A 90 -8.80 13.75 -15.43
C ALA A 90 -7.36 14.31 -15.46
N LEU A 91 -6.36 13.51 -15.80
CA LEU A 91 -4.96 13.91 -15.96
C LEU A 91 -4.73 14.87 -17.14
N ASN A 92 -5.44 14.70 -18.26
CA ASN A 92 -5.37 15.63 -19.40
C ASN A 92 -5.70 17.08 -19.01
N LYS A 93 -6.55 17.29 -17.99
CA LYS A 93 -6.89 18.64 -17.49
C LYS A 93 -5.76 19.28 -16.68
N LEU A 94 -4.80 18.49 -16.24
CA LEU A 94 -3.65 18.89 -15.44
C LEU A 94 -2.35 18.98 -16.26
N ASN A 95 -2.40 18.72 -17.58
CA ASN A 95 -1.23 18.55 -18.44
C ASN A 95 -0.22 17.53 -17.87
N MET A 96 -0.73 16.46 -17.27
CA MET A 96 0.08 15.37 -16.70
C MET A 96 -0.16 14.10 -17.51
N GLU A 97 0.91 13.40 -17.86
CA GLU A 97 0.81 12.12 -18.55
C GLU A 97 0.49 10.98 -17.58
N PHE A 98 -0.14 9.91 -18.08
CA PHE A 98 -0.45 8.74 -17.26
C PHE A 98 0.82 8.06 -16.72
N ASP A 99 1.88 8.04 -17.52
CA ASP A 99 3.16 7.43 -17.13
C ASP A 99 3.82 8.20 -15.98
N GLU A 100 3.62 9.52 -15.88
CA GLU A 100 4.08 10.31 -14.72
C GLU A 100 3.36 9.87 -13.44
N LEU A 101 2.06 9.62 -13.50
CA LEU A 101 1.30 9.11 -12.36
C LEU A 101 1.76 7.72 -11.95
N MET A 102 2.07 6.84 -12.91
CA MET A 102 2.59 5.50 -12.61
C MET A 102 3.94 5.58 -11.91
N ASN A 103 4.87 6.38 -12.45
CA ASN A 103 6.18 6.61 -11.83
C ASN A 103 6.05 7.15 -10.41
N LEU A 104 5.11 8.07 -10.17
CA LEU A 104 4.85 8.63 -8.85
C LEU A 104 4.51 7.56 -7.79
N THR A 105 3.83 6.48 -8.17
CA THR A 105 3.45 5.43 -7.19
C THR A 105 4.63 4.62 -6.65
N ASP A 106 5.76 4.63 -7.35
CA ASP A 106 6.97 3.88 -6.99
C ASP A 106 8.10 4.78 -6.44
N MET A 107 7.90 6.09 -6.39
CA MET A 107 8.89 7.06 -5.90
C MET A 107 9.10 7.02 -4.38
N SER A 108 10.30 7.44 -3.95
CA SER A 108 10.62 7.72 -2.55
C SER A 108 10.08 9.09 -2.10
N ASP A 109 9.98 9.30 -0.78
CA ASP A 109 9.54 10.59 -0.22
C ASP A 109 10.48 11.75 -0.60
N ASN A 110 11.77 11.48 -0.77
CA ASN A 110 12.75 12.48 -1.20
C ASN A 110 12.51 12.90 -2.66
N GLU A 111 12.32 11.94 -3.55
CA GLU A 111 12.01 12.22 -4.95
C GLU A 111 10.66 12.94 -5.08
N LEU A 112 9.65 12.52 -4.32
CA LEU A 112 8.36 13.21 -4.27
C LEU A 112 8.53 14.69 -3.89
N THR A 113 9.29 14.99 -2.84
CA THR A 113 9.53 16.36 -2.37
C THR A 113 10.30 17.20 -3.39
N ASN A 114 11.22 16.59 -4.13
CA ASN A 114 12.05 17.28 -5.11
C ASN A 114 11.36 17.50 -6.47
N THR A 115 10.41 16.62 -6.82
CA THR A 115 9.75 16.63 -8.13
C THR A 115 8.38 17.31 -8.09
N TYR A 116 7.60 17.16 -7.01
CA TYR A 116 6.21 17.61 -6.96
C TYR A 116 5.96 18.65 -5.87
N THR A 117 5.15 19.65 -6.21
CA THR A 117 4.67 20.64 -5.25
C THR A 117 3.41 20.15 -4.53
N GLU A 118 3.12 20.72 -3.36
CA GLU A 118 1.87 20.45 -2.62
C GLU A 118 0.63 20.66 -3.49
N GLU A 119 0.62 21.69 -4.33
CA GLU A 119 -0.50 22.01 -5.22
C GLU A 119 -0.75 20.89 -6.24
N ILE A 120 0.31 20.37 -6.88
CA ILE A 120 0.18 19.25 -7.82
C ILE A 120 -0.35 18.01 -7.09
N CYS A 121 0.18 17.70 -5.91
CA CYS A 121 -0.29 16.55 -5.14
C CYS A 121 -1.77 16.68 -4.73
N ARG A 122 -2.24 17.89 -4.39
CA ARG A 122 -3.67 18.16 -4.14
C ARG A 122 -4.53 17.94 -5.39
N GLN A 123 -4.02 18.30 -6.56
CA GLN A 123 -4.71 18.05 -7.83
C GLN A 123 -4.77 16.54 -8.15
N ILE A 124 -3.69 15.80 -7.93
CA ILE A 124 -3.66 14.34 -8.06
C ILE A 124 -4.71 13.68 -7.14
N SER A 125 -4.80 14.10 -5.87
CA SER A 125 -5.82 13.56 -4.96
C SER A 125 -7.24 13.77 -5.48
N LYS A 126 -7.54 14.95 -6.06
CA LYS A 126 -8.84 15.23 -6.69
C LYS A 126 -9.10 14.33 -7.89
N VAL A 127 -8.09 14.07 -8.73
CA VAL A 127 -8.18 13.14 -9.87
C VAL A 127 -8.54 11.73 -9.41
N LEU A 128 -7.92 11.28 -8.32
CA LEU A 128 -8.18 9.97 -7.71
C LEU A 128 -9.46 9.95 -6.85
N GLY A 129 -10.22 11.05 -6.80
CA GLY A 129 -11.49 11.12 -6.07
C GLY A 129 -11.34 11.04 -4.55
N THR A 130 -10.20 11.47 -4.00
CA THR A 130 -9.89 11.40 -2.56
C THR A 130 -9.27 12.69 -2.03
N LYS A 131 -9.04 12.76 -0.72
CA LYS A 131 -8.44 13.93 -0.07
C LYS A 131 -6.92 13.84 -0.10
N PHE A 132 -6.26 14.99 -0.01
CA PHE A 132 -4.80 15.04 0.06
C PHE A 132 -4.26 14.27 1.26
N GLU A 133 -4.91 14.42 2.41
CA GLU A 133 -4.51 13.83 3.69
C GLU A 133 -4.72 12.30 3.75
N ASP A 134 -5.42 11.75 2.75
CA ASP A 134 -5.56 10.30 2.56
C ASP A 134 -4.36 9.70 1.81
N LEU A 135 -3.64 10.50 1.02
CA LEU A 135 -2.55 10.05 0.16
C LEU A 135 -1.16 10.57 0.58
N PHE A 136 -1.11 11.76 1.17
CA PHE A 136 0.12 12.50 1.43
C PHE A 136 0.14 13.11 2.84
N LEU A 137 1.33 13.43 3.32
CA LEU A 137 1.60 14.11 4.60
C LEU A 137 2.59 15.25 4.37
N ILE A 138 2.46 16.33 5.15
CA ILE A 138 3.40 17.46 5.16
C ILE A 138 4.06 17.51 6.54
N LYS A 139 5.39 17.54 6.56
CA LYS A 139 6.21 17.71 7.78
C LYS A 139 7.14 18.91 7.67
#